data_AF-A0A1B3PNB6-F1
#
_entry.id   AF-A0A1B3PNB6-F1
#
_cell.length_a   1.000
_cell.length_b   1.000
_cell.length_c   1.000
_cell.angle_alpha   90.00
_cell.angle_beta   90.00
_cell.angle_gamma   90.00
#
_symmetry.space_group_name_H-M   'P 1'
#
loop_
_entity.id
_entity.type
_entity.pdbx_description
1 polymer ?
#
loop_
_entity_poly.entity_id
_entity_poly.type
_entity_poly.pdbx_seq_one_letter_code
_entity_poly.pdbx_strand_id
1 'polypeptide(L)'
;MKNTLISLLIIVVAAPAAWAQDRIYRCGNEYTNNAAQAKERGCKLVEGGNVTVVQGVRPAGAVAQQSAPPGGASPASPPSAPRVSSNDQKARDSDARAILESELRKAESRHAELVKEYNNGAPERNALDLRNPQRYIERTAELKASVARSESDIAGIKREIARLPAASN
;
A
#
# COMPACT_ATOMS: atom_id res chain seq x y z
N MET A 1 60.44 35.13 -26.54
CA MET A 1 60.92 34.45 -27.77
C MET A 1 61.34 33.04 -27.38
N LYS A 2 60.98 31.94 -28.07
CA LYS A 2 60.13 31.80 -29.27
C LYS A 2 59.59 30.34 -29.37
N ASN A 3 58.27 30.20 -29.27
CA ASN A 3 57.39 29.28 -30.04
C ASN A 3 57.53 27.74 -30.00
N THR A 4 56.35 27.07 -29.90
CA THR A 4 55.90 25.86 -30.66
C THR A 4 56.60 24.49 -30.41
N LEU A 5 56.04 23.28 -30.58
CA LEU A 5 54.68 22.67 -30.82
C LEU A 5 54.83 21.14 -30.49
N ILE A 6 53.93 20.14 -30.65
CA ILE A 6 52.63 19.93 -31.32
C ILE A 6 51.81 18.81 -30.60
N SER A 7 50.52 18.65 -30.95
CA SER A 7 49.62 17.49 -30.67
C SER A 7 49.17 17.24 -29.21
N LEU A 8 47.92 16.89 -28.84
CA LEU A 8 46.70 16.31 -29.47
C LEU A 8 46.39 14.93 -28.84
N LEU A 9 45.39 14.89 -27.96
CA LEU A 9 44.58 13.68 -27.72
C LEU A 9 43.15 14.09 -27.33
N ILE A 10 42.16 13.59 -28.06
CA ILE A 10 40.75 13.73 -27.73
C ILE A 10 40.39 12.63 -26.74
N ILE A 11 40.04 12.98 -25.50
CA ILE A 11 39.47 12.03 -24.54
C ILE A 11 37.95 12.15 -24.62
N VAL A 12 37.35 11.28 -25.43
CA VAL A 12 35.92 11.00 -25.33
C VAL A 12 35.68 10.34 -23.98
N VAL A 13 34.99 11.02 -23.07
CA VAL A 13 34.54 10.42 -21.80
C VAL A 13 33.42 9.45 -22.11
N ALA A 14 33.79 8.20 -22.35
CA ALA A 14 32.86 7.08 -22.45
C ALA A 14 32.27 6.81 -21.05
N ALA A 15 31.18 7.49 -20.72
CA ALA A 15 30.39 7.20 -19.53
C ALA A 15 29.88 5.75 -19.63
N PRO A 16 30.18 4.86 -18.67
CA PRO A 16 29.68 3.49 -18.72
C PRO A 16 28.17 3.49 -18.52
N ALA A 17 27.42 3.13 -19.56
CA ALA A 17 25.98 2.92 -19.48
C ALA A 17 25.70 1.71 -18.57
N ALA A 18 25.45 1.98 -17.29
CA ALA A 18 25.12 0.97 -16.28
C ALA A 18 23.69 0.45 -16.50
N TRP A 19 23.49 -0.32 -17.57
CA TRP A 19 22.24 -1.01 -17.86
C TRP A 19 22.00 -2.11 -16.83
N ALA A 20 21.33 -1.74 -15.74
CA ALA A 20 20.76 -2.65 -14.74
C ALA A 20 19.54 -3.41 -15.31
N GLN A 21 19.76 -4.16 -16.39
CA GLN A 21 18.86 -5.21 -16.85
C GLN A 21 18.98 -6.37 -15.86
N ASP A 22 18.04 -6.46 -14.91
CA ASP A 22 18.07 -7.51 -13.88
C ASP A 22 17.90 -8.88 -14.57
N ARG A 23 18.88 -9.77 -14.41
CA ARG A 23 19.03 -10.95 -15.26
C ARG A 23 18.12 -12.07 -14.78
N ILE A 24 17.11 -12.38 -15.57
CA ILE A 24 16.12 -13.43 -15.26
C ILE A 24 16.65 -14.79 -15.76
N TYR A 25 16.71 -15.77 -14.88
CA TYR A 25 17.09 -17.14 -15.17
C TYR A 25 15.90 -18.08 -14.96
N ARG A 26 15.71 -19.03 -15.89
CA ARG A 26 14.64 -20.04 -15.82
C ARG A 26 15.22 -21.41 -15.43
N CYS A 27 14.75 -21.91 -14.30
CA CYS A 27 15.09 -23.18 -13.69
C CYS A 27 13.95 -24.18 -13.93
N GLY A 28 13.83 -24.68 -15.17
CA GLY A 28 12.71 -25.55 -15.59
C GLY A 28 11.39 -24.80 -15.67
N ASN A 29 10.66 -24.72 -14.56
CA ASN A 29 9.40 -23.95 -14.42
C ASN A 29 9.50 -22.76 -13.45
N GLU A 30 10.56 -22.69 -12.64
CA GLU A 30 10.82 -21.59 -11.71
C GLU A 30 11.61 -20.47 -12.40
N TYR A 31 11.40 -19.21 -12.00
CA TYR A 31 12.16 -18.04 -12.46
C TYR A 31 12.86 -17.37 -11.27
N THR A 32 14.11 -16.97 -11.45
CA THR A 32 14.91 -16.29 -10.40
C THR A 32 15.77 -15.17 -11.01
N ASN A 33 16.00 -14.10 -10.25
CA ASN A 33 17.00 -13.07 -10.57
C ASN A 33 18.34 -13.30 -9.84
N ASN A 34 18.45 -14.33 -9.00
CA ASN A 34 19.69 -14.63 -8.28
C ASN A 34 20.64 -15.45 -9.16
N ALA A 35 21.64 -14.77 -9.75
CA ALA A 35 22.65 -15.37 -10.61
C ALA A 35 23.50 -16.48 -9.96
N ALA A 36 23.66 -16.50 -8.63
CA ALA A 36 24.37 -17.58 -7.94
C ALA A 36 23.55 -18.87 -7.93
N GLN A 37 22.29 -18.79 -7.46
CA GLN A 37 21.36 -19.93 -7.47
C GLN A 37 21.10 -20.43 -8.89
N ALA A 38 21.03 -19.51 -9.87
CA ALA A 38 20.90 -19.87 -11.28
C ALA A 38 22.08 -20.69 -11.80
N LYS A 39 23.31 -20.34 -11.40
CA LYS A 39 24.52 -21.09 -11.79
C LYS A 39 24.57 -22.47 -11.12
N GLU A 40 24.23 -22.57 -9.84
CA GLU A 40 24.18 -23.83 -9.08
C GLU A 40 23.13 -24.80 -9.63
N ARG A 41 21.95 -24.28 -10.02
CA ARG A 41 20.83 -25.08 -10.56
C ARG A 41 20.87 -25.24 -12.09
N GLY A 42 21.93 -24.79 -12.78
CA GLY A 42 22.10 -24.94 -14.24
C GLY A 42 21.06 -24.19 -15.09
N CYS A 43 20.50 -23.10 -14.56
CA CYS A 43 19.37 -22.39 -15.14
C CYS A 43 19.76 -21.55 -16.36
N LYS A 44 18.89 -21.51 -17.38
CA LYS A 44 19.14 -20.75 -18.61
C LYS A 44 18.72 -19.30 -18.44
N LEU A 45 19.55 -18.36 -18.91
CA LEU A 45 19.20 -16.94 -18.98
C LEU A 45 18.03 -16.74 -19.96
N VAL A 46 17.05 -15.92 -19.58
CA VAL A 46 15.88 -15.58 -20.40
C VAL A 46 15.98 -14.12 -20.82
N GLU A 47 16.54 -13.89 -22.01
CA GLU A 47 16.59 -12.57 -22.63
C GLU A 47 15.41 -12.41 -23.61
N GLY A 48 14.69 -11.29 -23.52
CA GLY A 48 13.83 -10.81 -24.62
C GLY A 48 12.44 -11.45 -24.81
N GLY A 49 11.74 -11.91 -23.76
CA GLY A 49 10.39 -12.47 -23.92
C GLY A 49 9.40 -12.23 -22.77
N ASN A 50 8.52 -11.23 -22.91
CA ASN A 50 7.24 -11.03 -22.20
C ASN A 50 7.18 -11.16 -20.66
N VAL A 51 8.31 -11.16 -19.93
CA VAL A 51 8.31 -11.14 -18.46
C VAL A 51 8.27 -9.69 -17.95
N THR A 52 7.09 -9.25 -17.51
CA THR A 52 6.91 -7.93 -16.88
C THR A 52 7.46 -7.94 -15.45
N VAL A 53 8.68 -7.43 -15.24
CA VAL A 53 9.28 -7.32 -13.91
C VAL A 53 8.61 -6.20 -13.12
N VAL A 54 7.60 -6.55 -12.31
CA VAL A 54 7.06 -5.64 -11.29
C VAL A 54 8.07 -5.60 -10.15
N GLN A 55 8.86 -4.52 -10.09
CA GLN A 55 9.91 -4.37 -9.09
C GLN A 55 9.30 -4.15 -7.69
N GLY A 56 9.20 -5.23 -6.92
CA GLY A 56 8.67 -5.21 -5.56
C GLY A 56 9.46 -4.26 -4.66
N VAL A 57 8.75 -3.42 -3.90
CA VAL A 57 9.35 -2.45 -2.98
C VAL A 57 9.97 -3.20 -1.79
N ARG A 58 11.22 -3.63 -1.93
CA ARG A 58 11.97 -4.29 -0.85
C ARG A 58 12.11 -3.29 0.30
N PRO A 59 11.55 -3.57 1.51
CA PRO A 59 11.79 -2.71 2.66
C PRO A 59 13.28 -2.65 2.95
N ALA A 60 13.79 -1.46 3.25
CA ALA A 60 15.17 -1.27 3.68
C ALA A 60 15.35 -1.90 5.08
N GLY A 61 15.65 -3.19 5.12
CA GLY A 61 16.04 -3.88 6.36
C GLY A 61 17.24 -3.17 6.98
N ALA A 62 17.19 -2.97 8.30
CA ALA A 62 18.13 -2.13 9.02
C ALA A 62 19.57 -2.70 8.98
N VAL A 63 20.35 -2.28 7.99
CA VAL A 63 21.80 -2.39 7.96
C VAL A 63 22.40 -1.09 8.52
N ALA A 64 23.49 -1.22 9.28
CA ALA A 64 24.00 -0.14 10.13
C ALA A 64 24.44 1.11 9.33
N GLN A 65 24.40 2.25 10.01
CA GLN A 65 24.76 3.55 9.44
C GLN A 65 26.20 3.55 8.89
N GLN A 66 26.34 3.64 7.57
CA GLN A 66 27.52 4.23 6.94
C GLN A 66 27.07 5.52 6.25
N SER A 67 27.73 6.62 6.59
CA SER A 67 27.34 7.97 6.18
C SER A 67 27.72 8.25 4.73
N ALA A 68 26.72 8.20 3.84
CA ALA A 68 26.79 8.71 2.47
C ALA A 68 26.03 10.07 2.38
N PRO A 69 26.39 10.97 1.46
CA PRO A 69 25.81 12.32 1.40
C PRO A 69 24.32 12.34 1.01
N PRO A 70 23.57 13.41 1.35
CA PRO A 70 22.13 13.50 1.11
C PRO A 70 21.79 13.67 -0.38
N GLY A 71 21.70 12.54 -1.09
CA GLY A 71 21.35 12.45 -2.51
C GLY A 71 20.29 11.39 -2.80
N GLY A 72 19.40 11.12 -1.84
CA GLY A 72 18.35 10.10 -1.94
C GLY A 72 17.25 10.46 -2.93
N ALA A 73 17.49 10.21 -4.22
CA ALA A 73 16.47 10.34 -5.25
C ALA A 73 15.32 9.35 -5.01
N SER A 74 14.11 9.87 -4.82
CA SER A 74 12.87 9.07 -4.86
C SER A 74 12.78 8.28 -6.18
N PRO A 75 12.20 7.06 -6.19
CA PRO A 75 12.09 6.25 -7.40
C PRO A 75 11.35 7.04 -8.49
N ALA A 76 12.08 7.41 -9.54
CA ALA A 76 11.55 8.25 -10.60
C ALA A 76 10.50 7.48 -11.41
N SER A 77 9.24 7.91 -11.31
CA SER A 77 8.17 7.45 -12.21
C SER A 77 8.61 7.65 -13.67
N PRO A 78 8.24 6.74 -14.59
CA PRO A 78 8.67 6.83 -15.98
C PRO A 78 8.29 8.18 -16.59
N PRO A 79 9.15 8.78 -17.44
CA PRO A 79 9.07 10.21 -17.80
C PRO A 79 7.78 10.63 -18.53
N SER A 80 7.00 9.66 -19.03
CA SER A 80 5.71 9.86 -19.71
C SER A 80 4.48 9.58 -18.84
N ALA A 81 4.64 9.29 -17.54
CA ALA A 81 3.52 9.13 -16.63
C ALA A 81 2.80 10.49 -16.41
N PRO A 82 1.47 10.59 -16.62
CA PRO A 82 0.73 11.81 -16.34
C PRO A 82 0.87 12.20 -14.86
N ARG A 83 1.48 13.35 -14.60
CA ARG A 83 1.61 13.88 -13.24
C ARG A 83 0.27 14.46 -12.80
N VAL A 84 -0.37 13.83 -11.83
CA VAL A 84 -1.52 14.39 -11.10
C VAL A 84 -1.11 15.73 -10.50
N SER A 85 -1.89 16.80 -10.70
CA SER A 85 -1.53 18.10 -10.13
C SER A 85 -1.76 18.11 -8.62
N SER A 86 -1.13 19.05 -7.91
CA SER A 86 -1.37 19.24 -6.47
C SER A 86 -2.81 19.61 -6.15
N ASN A 87 -3.54 20.24 -7.08
CA ASN A 87 -4.96 20.53 -6.93
C ASN A 87 -5.82 19.29 -7.17
N ASP A 88 -5.50 18.46 -8.17
CA ASP A 88 -6.20 17.18 -8.41
C ASP A 88 -6.03 16.22 -7.23
N GLN A 89 -4.85 16.19 -6.61
CA GLN A 89 -4.61 15.38 -5.42
C GLN A 89 -5.41 15.90 -4.23
N LYS A 90 -5.38 17.21 -3.95
CA LYS A 90 -6.19 17.84 -2.89
C LYS A 90 -7.69 17.56 -3.07
N ALA A 91 -8.21 17.65 -4.30
CA ALA A 91 -9.60 17.35 -4.61
C ALA A 91 -9.96 15.89 -4.26
N ARG A 92 -9.11 14.93 -4.69
CA ARG A 92 -9.27 13.50 -4.35
C ARG A 92 -9.21 13.23 -2.85
N ASP A 93 -8.32 13.92 -2.14
CA ASP A 93 -8.17 13.79 -0.68
C ASP A 93 -9.41 14.36 0.06
N SER A 94 -10.00 15.45 -0.45
CA SER A 94 -11.27 15.99 0.08
C SER A 94 -12.47 15.10 -0.25
N ASP A 95 -12.55 14.54 -1.45
CA ASP A 95 -13.62 13.62 -1.86
C ASP A 95 -13.56 12.34 -1.02
N ALA A 96 -12.37 11.77 -0.83
CA ALA A 96 -12.15 10.60 0.02
C ALA A 96 -12.56 10.87 1.48
N ARG A 97 -12.23 12.05 2.03
CA ARG A 97 -12.67 12.46 3.37
C ARG A 97 -14.20 12.59 3.44
N ALA A 98 -14.82 13.25 2.47
CA ALA A 98 -16.28 13.42 2.44
C ALA A 98 -17.04 12.09 2.33
N ILE A 99 -16.52 11.14 1.54
CA ILE A 99 -17.06 9.77 1.43
C ILE A 99 -16.98 9.07 2.79
N LEU A 100 -15.80 9.00 3.39
CA LEU A 100 -15.59 8.33 4.68
C LEU A 100 -16.39 8.99 5.82
N GLU A 101 -16.55 10.32 5.84
CA GLU A 101 -17.46 11.00 6.77
C GLU A 101 -18.93 10.61 6.55
N SER A 102 -19.36 10.42 5.30
CA SER A 102 -20.72 9.94 5.00
C SER A 102 -20.94 8.50 5.45
N GLU A 103 -19.91 7.65 5.33
CA GLU A 103 -19.93 6.25 5.79
C GLU A 103 -19.88 6.17 7.31
N LEU A 104 -19.10 7.03 7.96
CA LEU A 104 -19.05 7.16 9.41
C LEU A 104 -20.43 7.48 9.97
N ARG A 105 -21.12 8.51 9.44
CA ARG A 105 -22.48 8.88 9.87
C ARG A 105 -23.48 7.72 9.70
N LYS A 106 -23.37 6.94 8.62
CA LYS A 106 -24.18 5.73 8.38
C LYS A 106 -23.83 4.58 9.33
N ALA A 107 -22.57 4.44 9.73
CA ALA A 107 -22.13 3.43 10.70
C ALA A 107 -22.60 3.81 12.12
N GLU A 108 -22.46 5.08 12.51
CA GLU A 108 -22.91 5.60 13.81
C GLU A 108 -24.44 5.53 13.96
N SER A 109 -25.23 5.77 12.91
CA SER A 109 -26.69 5.55 12.93
C SER A 109 -27.04 4.08 13.21
N ARG A 110 -26.48 3.14 12.43
CA ARG A 110 -26.72 1.70 12.61
C ARG A 110 -26.26 1.19 13.98
N HIS A 111 -25.15 1.72 14.50
CA HIS A 111 -24.69 1.42 15.85
C HIS A 111 -25.66 1.93 16.92
N ALA A 112 -26.16 3.16 16.80
CA ALA A 112 -27.16 3.71 17.71
C ALA A 112 -28.47 2.90 17.68
N GLU A 113 -28.90 2.43 16.50
CA GLU A 113 -30.03 1.53 16.33
C GLU A 113 -29.79 0.17 17.02
N LEU A 114 -28.63 -0.45 16.82
CA LEU A 114 -28.24 -1.73 17.45
C LEU A 114 -28.12 -1.61 18.98
N VAL A 115 -27.53 -0.53 19.49
CA VAL A 115 -27.44 -0.26 20.94
C VAL A 115 -28.83 -0.04 21.54
N LYS A 116 -29.72 0.63 20.82
CA LYS A 116 -31.13 0.81 21.23
C LYS A 116 -31.90 -0.50 21.26
N GLU A 117 -31.77 -1.39 20.27
CA GLU A 117 -32.41 -2.71 20.32
C GLU A 117 -31.80 -3.57 21.44
N TYR A 118 -30.47 -3.59 21.57
CA TYR A 118 -29.77 -4.35 22.61
C TYR A 118 -30.15 -3.93 24.03
N ASN A 119 -30.52 -2.65 24.23
CA ASN A 119 -31.10 -2.11 25.48
C ASN A 119 -30.36 -2.58 26.75
N ASN A 120 -29.05 -2.34 26.80
CA ASN A 120 -28.15 -2.75 27.90
C ASN A 120 -28.12 -4.26 28.21
N GLY A 121 -28.51 -5.12 27.26
CA GLY A 121 -28.64 -6.58 27.45
C GLY A 121 -30.05 -7.05 27.80
N ALA A 122 -31.04 -6.15 27.78
CA ALA A 122 -32.45 -6.43 27.98
C ALA A 122 -33.30 -6.03 26.75
N PRO A 123 -33.02 -6.59 25.55
CA PRO A 123 -33.80 -6.29 24.35
C PRO A 123 -35.29 -6.65 24.55
N GLU A 124 -36.21 -5.91 23.93
CA GLU A 124 -37.65 -6.18 24.08
C GLU A 124 -37.99 -7.60 23.61
N ARG A 125 -38.81 -8.34 24.38
CA ARG A 125 -39.11 -9.75 24.11
C ARG A 125 -40.23 -9.88 23.08
N ASN A 126 -39.93 -10.51 21.94
CA ASN A 126 -40.94 -10.81 20.92
C ASN A 126 -41.81 -12.01 21.34
N ALA A 127 -43.00 -12.18 20.75
CA ALA A 127 -43.90 -13.30 21.06
C ALA A 127 -43.26 -14.70 20.87
N LEU A 128 -42.26 -14.81 20.00
CA LEU A 128 -41.44 -16.02 19.83
C LEU A 128 -40.46 -16.27 20.99
N ASP A 129 -39.97 -15.20 21.61
CA ASP A 129 -39.04 -15.22 22.77
C ASP A 129 -39.77 -15.53 24.08
N LEU A 130 -41.10 -15.37 24.12
CA LEU A 130 -41.95 -15.86 25.21
C LEU A 130 -42.24 -17.36 25.04
N ARG A 131 -42.46 -17.82 23.80
CA ARG A 131 -42.67 -19.25 23.49
C ARG A 131 -41.39 -20.10 23.56
N ASN A 132 -40.22 -19.50 23.37
CA ASN A 132 -38.94 -20.18 23.52
C ASN A 132 -37.91 -19.25 24.20
N PRO A 133 -37.64 -19.43 25.51
CA PRO A 133 -36.66 -18.63 26.24
C PRO A 133 -35.23 -18.71 25.71
N GLN A 134 -34.84 -19.82 25.06
CA GLN A 134 -33.49 -20.01 24.52
C GLN A 134 -33.20 -19.03 23.35
N ARG A 135 -34.21 -18.80 22.47
CA ARG A 135 -34.08 -17.85 21.35
C ARG A 135 -33.78 -16.42 21.80
N TYR A 136 -34.26 -16.03 22.97
CA TYR A 136 -33.95 -14.73 23.55
C TYR A 136 -32.47 -14.61 23.91
N ILE A 137 -31.89 -15.66 24.52
CA ILE A 137 -30.48 -15.68 24.92
C ILE A 137 -29.61 -15.60 23.66
N GLU A 138 -29.94 -16.37 22.64
CA GLU A 138 -29.28 -16.37 21.32
C GLU A 138 -29.38 -14.99 20.64
N ARG A 139 -30.58 -14.38 20.57
CA ARG A 139 -30.75 -13.04 19.99
C ARG A 139 -30.02 -11.96 20.79
N THR A 140 -30.01 -12.04 22.12
CA THR A 140 -29.28 -11.09 22.98
C THR A 140 -27.77 -11.20 22.77
N ALA A 141 -27.24 -12.42 22.59
CA ALA A 141 -25.84 -12.66 22.25
C ALA A 141 -25.49 -12.15 20.84
N GLU A 142 -26.34 -12.37 19.83
CA GLU A 142 -26.10 -11.89 18.46
C GLU A 142 -26.23 -10.36 18.34
N LEU A 143 -27.14 -9.73 19.08
CA LEU A 143 -27.20 -8.26 19.20
C LEU A 143 -25.92 -7.73 19.84
N LYS A 144 -25.44 -8.33 20.93
CA LYS A 144 -24.17 -7.95 21.57
C LYS A 144 -22.98 -8.09 20.61
N ALA A 145 -22.93 -9.18 19.84
CA ALA A 145 -21.90 -9.40 18.84
C ALA A 145 -21.99 -8.40 17.66
N SER A 146 -23.21 -8.02 17.27
CA SER A 146 -23.46 -7.00 16.24
C SER A 146 -23.06 -5.59 16.70
N VAL A 147 -23.36 -5.22 17.95
CA VAL A 147 -22.87 -3.98 18.58
C VAL A 147 -21.34 -3.94 18.54
N ALA A 148 -20.66 -4.97 19.06
CA ALA A 148 -19.18 -5.03 19.06
C ALA A 148 -18.55 -5.00 17.66
N ARG A 149 -19.19 -5.62 16.65
CA ARG A 149 -18.80 -5.47 15.24
C ARG A 149 -18.91 -4.03 14.76
N SER A 150 -20.05 -3.37 15.00
CA SER A 150 -20.28 -1.98 14.58
C SER A 150 -19.33 -0.98 15.26
N GLU A 151 -18.92 -1.23 16.50
CA GLU A 151 -17.88 -0.45 17.20
C GLU A 151 -16.51 -0.56 16.49
N SER A 152 -16.14 -1.78 16.08
CA SER A 152 -14.93 -2.03 15.29
C SER A 152 -14.97 -1.34 13.93
N ASP A 153 -16.11 -1.36 13.24
CA ASP A 153 -16.30 -0.66 11.96
C ASP A 153 -16.11 0.85 12.12
N ILE A 154 -16.78 1.46 13.11
CA ILE A 154 -16.68 2.90 13.42
C ILE A 154 -15.24 3.27 13.78
N ALA A 155 -14.57 2.47 14.60
CA ALA A 155 -13.16 2.67 14.95
C ALA A 155 -12.23 2.51 13.72
N GLY A 156 -12.58 1.63 12.77
CA GLY A 156 -11.91 1.49 11.48
C GLY A 156 -12.01 2.75 10.63
N ILE A 157 -13.22 3.21 10.36
CA ILE A 157 -13.47 4.41 9.54
C ILE A 157 -12.79 5.65 10.17
N LYS A 158 -12.85 5.79 11.50
CA LYS A 158 -12.15 6.89 12.21
C LYS A 158 -10.62 6.84 12.07
N ARG A 159 -10.01 5.65 12.02
CA ARG A 159 -8.56 5.52 11.75
C ARG A 159 -8.20 5.92 10.32
N GLU A 160 -9.02 5.58 9.33
CA GLU A 160 -8.72 5.92 7.93
C GLU A 160 -9.00 7.41 7.63
N ILE A 161 -10.02 8.04 8.25
CA ILE A 161 -10.19 9.51 8.23
C ILE A 161 -8.97 10.23 8.84
N ALA A 162 -8.39 9.67 9.91
CA ALA A 162 -7.18 10.19 10.55
C ALA A 162 -5.88 9.88 9.78
N ARG A 163 -5.89 8.92 8.85
CA ARG A 163 -4.78 8.66 7.91
C ARG A 163 -4.73 9.68 6.77
N LEU A 164 -5.88 10.16 6.31
CA LEU A 164 -5.94 11.18 5.26
C LEU A 164 -5.26 12.48 5.72
N PRO A 165 -4.51 13.18 4.84
CA PRO A 165 -3.78 14.39 5.21
C PRO A 165 -4.73 15.42 5.85
N ALA A 166 -4.27 16.06 6.93
CA ALA A 166 -5.06 17.09 7.60
C ALA A 166 -5.41 18.20 6.60
N ALA A 167 -6.65 18.68 6.63
CA ALA A 167 -7.09 19.77 5.77
C ALA A 167 -6.18 20.98 5.99
N SER A 168 -5.46 21.38 4.95
CA SER A 168 -4.54 22.52 4.99
C SER A 168 -5.35 23.80 4.84
N ASN A 169 -5.70 24.41 5.98
CA ASN A 169 -6.24 25.77 6.05
C ASN A 169 -5.25 26.80 5.49
#